data_AF-A0AAW2VEA2-F1
#
_entry.id   AF-A0AAW2VEA2-F1
#
_cell.length_a   1.000
_cell.length_b   1.000
_cell.length_c   1.000
_cell.angle_alpha   90.00
_cell.angle_beta   90.00
_cell.angle_gamma   90.00
#
_symmetry.space_group_name_H-M   'P 1'
#
loop_
_entity.id
_entity.type
_entity.pdbx_description
1 polymer ?
#
loop_
_entity_poly.entity_id
_entity_poly.type
_entity_poly.pdbx_seq_one_letter_code
_entity_poly.pdbx_strand_id
1 'polypeptide(L)'
;MDSPPPSSAEAGFSTLHPDIIEFHILTRLDGPALASAACCSTTLRRGSSQDHLSSICHSTWPSTASPSLSQVVSTFPDGGPRAFFSHAFPLLAEANSTFVPSSSAPPTELLSAVDIHHRGQLIFTKLHKTETGTEWFRRLPFRIDLLEHKDVVPPRSTTQSETPRVRRFSKA
;
A
#
# COMPACT_ATOMS: atom_id res chain seq x y z
N MET A 1 39.75 40.61 -21.28
CA MET A 1 38.38 40.08 -21.44
C MET A 1 38.48 38.60 -21.12
N ASP A 2 38.32 38.23 -19.85
CA ASP A 2 38.27 36.82 -19.44
C ASP A 2 36.87 36.30 -19.76
N SER A 3 36.81 35.30 -20.63
CA SER A 3 35.59 34.53 -20.86
C SER A 3 35.22 33.78 -19.57
N PRO A 4 33.95 33.75 -19.17
CA PRO A 4 33.53 32.93 -18.04
C PRO A 4 33.83 31.45 -18.33
N PRO A 5 34.22 30.64 -17.33
CA PRO A 5 34.41 29.21 -17.53
C PRO A 5 33.11 28.59 -18.04
N PRO A 6 33.17 27.58 -18.93
CA PRO A 6 31.96 26.89 -19.35
C PRO A 6 31.27 26.35 -18.11
N SER A 7 30.03 26.80 -17.87
CA SER A 7 29.14 26.22 -16.88
C SER A 7 29.25 24.71 -16.99
N SER A 8 29.79 24.03 -15.97
CA SER A 8 29.75 22.58 -15.91
C SER A 8 28.30 22.18 -16.11
N ALA A 9 27.98 21.67 -17.30
CA ALA A 9 26.68 21.10 -17.55
C ALA A 9 26.60 19.91 -16.60
N GLU A 10 25.85 20.07 -15.50
CA GLU A 10 25.55 18.94 -14.63
C GLU A 10 24.95 17.86 -15.52
N ALA A 11 25.69 16.78 -15.73
CA ALA A 11 25.22 15.62 -16.45
C ALA A 11 24.12 14.98 -15.59
N GLY A 12 22.89 15.42 -15.79
CA GLY A 12 21.72 14.90 -15.10
C GLY A 12 21.35 13.50 -15.60
N PHE A 13 20.44 12.83 -14.90
CA PHE A 13 19.93 11.51 -15.29
C PHE A 13 19.45 11.41 -16.75
N SER A 14 19.04 12.51 -17.35
CA SER A 14 18.63 12.59 -18.76
C SER A 14 19.75 12.35 -19.77
N THR A 15 21.02 12.38 -19.38
CA THR A 15 22.16 12.10 -20.28
C THR A 15 22.48 10.61 -20.38
N LEU A 16 21.93 9.77 -19.49
CA LEU A 16 22.09 8.32 -19.55
C LEU A 16 21.19 7.71 -20.63
N HIS A 17 21.63 6.61 -21.23
CA HIS A 17 20.80 5.84 -22.15
C HIS A 17 19.54 5.32 -21.43
N PRO A 18 18.32 5.41 -22.03
CA PRO A 18 17.08 4.97 -21.40
C PRO A 18 17.15 3.55 -20.82
N ASP A 19 17.75 2.61 -21.55
CA ASP A 19 17.89 1.21 -21.10
C ASP A 19 18.69 1.07 -19.79
N ILE A 20 19.69 1.91 -19.55
CA ILE A 20 20.46 1.89 -18.29
C ILE A 20 19.54 2.30 -17.15
N ILE A 21 18.72 3.33 -17.36
CA ILE A 21 17.77 3.79 -16.36
C ILE A 21 16.73 2.69 -16.10
N GLU A 22 16.05 2.22 -17.14
CA GLU A 22 14.93 1.28 -17.02
C GLU A 22 15.35 -0.09 -16.51
N PHE A 23 16.40 -0.69 -17.07
CA PHE A 23 16.75 -2.08 -16.80
C PHE A 23 17.86 -2.27 -15.76
N HIS A 24 18.62 -1.23 -15.41
CA HIS A 24 19.75 -1.37 -14.46
C HIS A 24 19.62 -0.52 -13.20
N ILE A 25 18.94 0.63 -13.28
CA ILE A 25 18.73 1.49 -12.12
C ILE A 25 17.37 1.17 -11.48
N LEU A 26 16.27 1.31 -12.24
CA LEU A 26 14.93 1.17 -11.68
C LEU A 26 14.59 -0.25 -11.23
N THR A 27 15.16 -1.28 -11.86
CA THR A 27 15.01 -2.70 -11.45
C THR A 27 15.65 -3.04 -10.12
N ARG A 28 16.52 -2.18 -9.58
CA ARG A 28 17.21 -2.40 -8.31
C ARG A 28 16.58 -1.66 -7.14
N LEU A 29 15.60 -0.80 -7.42
CA LEU A 29 14.88 -0.05 -6.41
C LEU A 29 13.75 -0.90 -5.83
N ASP A 30 13.54 -0.80 -4.53
CA ASP A 30 12.33 -1.29 -3.91
C ASP A 30 11.15 -0.38 -4.28
N GLY A 31 9.92 -0.83 -4.04
CA GLY A 31 8.73 -0.07 -4.40
C GLY A 31 8.73 1.37 -3.85
N PRO A 32 9.10 1.62 -2.57
CA PRO A 32 9.13 2.97 -2.03
C PRO A 32 10.14 3.86 -2.74
N ALA A 33 11.36 3.37 -2.97
CA ALA A 33 12.38 4.12 -3.68
C ALA A 33 11.99 4.37 -5.14
N LEU A 34 11.34 3.41 -5.80
CA LEU A 34 10.87 3.56 -7.18
C LEU A 34 9.76 4.61 -7.30
N ALA A 35 8.77 4.59 -6.39
CA ALA A 35 7.71 5.59 -6.34
C ALA A 35 8.27 7.00 -6.05
N SER A 36 9.23 7.11 -5.13
CA SER A 36 9.92 8.36 -4.82
C SER A 36 10.71 8.89 -6.02
N ALA A 37 11.50 8.04 -6.69
CA ALA A 37 12.27 8.40 -7.88
C ALA A 37 11.38 8.90 -9.03
N ALA A 38 10.20 8.29 -9.21
CA ALA A 38 9.20 8.72 -10.19
C ALA A 38 8.62 10.13 -9.91
N CYS A 39 8.76 10.65 -8.70
CA CYS A 39 8.37 12.02 -8.36
C CYS A 39 9.45 13.06 -8.71
N CYS A 40 10.72 12.68 -8.79
CA CYS A 40 11.83 13.61 -8.97
C CYS A 40 12.01 14.12 -10.41
N SER A 41 11.56 13.38 -11.43
CA SER A 41 11.75 13.74 -12.83
C SER A 41 10.76 13.05 -13.75
N THR A 42 10.39 13.70 -14.86
CA THR A 42 9.56 13.11 -15.91
C THR A 42 10.21 11.90 -16.58
N THR A 43 11.55 11.86 -16.67
CA THR A 43 12.31 10.72 -17.22
C THR A 43 12.17 9.48 -16.33
N LEU A 44 12.42 9.64 -15.03
CA LEU A 44 12.28 8.55 -14.05
C LEU A 44 10.82 8.12 -13.89
N ARG A 45 9.89 9.09 -13.96
CA ARG A 45 8.45 8.81 -13.98
C ARG A 45 8.05 7.94 -15.16
N ARG A 46 8.60 8.20 -16.34
CA ARG A 46 8.31 7.42 -17.56
C ARG A 46 8.91 6.01 -17.48
N GLY A 47 10.15 5.90 -17.03
CA GLY A 47 10.83 4.60 -16.88
C GLY A 47 10.22 3.71 -15.78
N SER A 48 9.60 4.32 -14.76
CA SER A 48 8.84 3.59 -13.74
C SER A 48 7.47 3.17 -14.30
N SER A 49 7.47 2.12 -15.11
CA SER A 49 6.27 1.58 -15.76
C SER A 49 5.22 1.13 -14.73
N GLN A 50 3.96 1.25 -15.12
CA GLN A 50 2.83 0.90 -14.26
C GLN A 50 2.79 -0.59 -13.93
N ASP A 51 3.19 -1.42 -14.89
CA ASP A 51 3.23 -2.87 -14.74
C ASP A 51 4.30 -3.31 -13.74
N HIS A 52 5.47 -2.68 -13.78
CA HIS A 52 6.54 -2.97 -12.83
C HIS A 52 6.16 -2.57 -11.41
N LEU A 53 5.58 -1.37 -11.23
CA LEU A 53 5.05 -0.93 -9.94
C LEU A 53 3.93 -1.85 -9.43
N SER A 54 3.04 -2.32 -10.32
CA SER A 54 1.98 -3.28 -9.99
C SER A 54 2.56 -4.61 -9.52
N SER A 55 3.58 -5.14 -10.21
CA SER A 55 4.29 -6.35 -9.82
C SER A 55 4.93 -6.21 -8.43
N ILE A 56 5.58 -5.07 -8.15
CA ILE A 56 6.16 -4.78 -6.84
C ILE A 56 5.07 -4.66 -5.76
N CYS A 57 3.94 -4.00 -6.05
CA CYS A 57 2.79 -3.94 -5.12
C CYS A 57 2.34 -5.34 -4.72
N HIS A 58 2.09 -6.21 -5.70
CA HIS A 58 1.61 -7.57 -5.47
C HIS A 58 2.64 -8.43 -4.72
N SER A 59 3.93 -8.22 -4.98
CA SER A 59 5.01 -8.92 -4.25
C SER A 59 5.15 -8.42 -2.80
N THR A 60 4.89 -7.14 -2.54
CA THR A 60 5.03 -6.52 -1.21
C THR A 60 3.81 -6.81 -0.35
N TRP A 61 2.62 -6.73 -0.94
CA TRP A 61 1.32 -6.94 -0.29
C TRP A 61 0.46 -7.86 -1.16
N PRO A 62 0.55 -9.19 -0.96
CA PRO A 62 -0.20 -10.17 -1.76
C PRO A 62 -1.71 -9.93 -1.82
N SER A 63 -2.31 -9.34 -0.79
CA SER A 63 -3.73 -8.99 -0.76
C SER A 63 -4.15 -7.99 -1.84
N THR A 64 -3.19 -7.26 -2.41
CA THR A 64 -3.42 -6.28 -3.48
C THR A 64 -3.58 -6.89 -4.86
N ALA A 65 -3.19 -8.17 -5.06
CA ALA A 65 -3.35 -8.88 -6.32
C ALA A 65 -4.81 -9.24 -6.66
N SER A 66 -5.76 -8.94 -5.77
CA SER A 66 -7.18 -9.16 -6.01
C SER A 66 -7.70 -8.27 -7.15
N PRO A 67 -8.49 -8.81 -8.10
CA PRO A 67 -9.07 -8.02 -9.19
C PRO A 67 -9.90 -6.82 -8.71
N SER A 68 -10.61 -6.97 -7.58
CA SER A 68 -11.42 -5.88 -7.01
C SER A 68 -10.55 -4.71 -6.56
N LEU A 69 -9.42 -5.00 -5.91
CA LEU A 69 -8.52 -3.94 -5.45
C LEU A 69 -7.76 -3.33 -6.63
N SER A 70 -7.27 -4.15 -7.56
CA SER A 70 -6.59 -3.67 -8.77
C SER A 70 -7.46 -2.69 -9.58
N GLN A 71 -8.76 -2.98 -9.71
CA GLN A 71 -9.70 -2.04 -10.32
C GLN A 71 -9.78 -0.71 -9.56
N VAL A 72 -9.90 -0.73 -8.24
CA VAL A 72 -9.95 0.50 -7.42
C VAL A 72 -8.65 1.29 -7.52
N VAL A 73 -7.51 0.61 -7.44
CA VAL A 73 -6.22 1.25 -7.60
C VAL A 73 -6.09 1.89 -8.98
N SER A 74 -6.58 1.24 -10.04
CA SER A 74 -6.54 1.80 -11.40
C SER A 74 -7.33 3.10 -11.58
N THR A 75 -8.30 3.39 -10.72
CA THR A 75 -9.07 4.64 -10.78
C THR A 75 -8.39 5.81 -10.07
N PHE A 76 -7.25 5.59 -9.39
CA PHE A 76 -6.55 6.66 -8.69
C PHE A 76 -6.03 7.72 -9.68
N PRO A 77 -6.32 9.00 -9.44
CA PRO A 77 -5.90 10.08 -10.33
C PRO A 77 -4.37 10.10 -10.43
N ASP A 78 -3.87 10.39 -11.63
CA ASP A 78 -2.46 10.68 -11.91
C ASP A 78 -1.44 9.58 -11.57
N GLY A 79 -1.86 8.34 -11.27
CA GLY A 79 -0.84 7.36 -10.90
C GLY A 79 -1.21 5.89 -10.66
N GLY A 80 -2.45 5.44 -10.58
CA GLY A 80 -2.78 4.02 -10.31
C GLY A 80 -1.90 3.36 -9.22
N PRO A 81 -1.25 2.19 -9.46
CA PRO A 81 -0.21 1.64 -8.59
C PRO A 81 0.81 2.64 -8.00
N ARG A 82 1.27 3.64 -8.76
CA ARG A 82 2.23 4.66 -8.29
C ARG A 82 1.64 5.52 -7.16
N ALA A 83 0.41 6.00 -7.35
CA ALA A 83 -0.28 6.80 -6.34
C ALA A 83 -0.55 5.95 -5.10
N PHE A 84 -1.01 4.71 -5.28
CA PHE A 84 -1.21 3.76 -4.20
C PHE A 84 0.06 3.50 -3.39
N PHE A 85 1.19 3.30 -4.06
CA PHE A 85 2.48 3.08 -3.40
C PHE A 85 2.93 4.31 -2.60
N SER A 86 2.80 5.50 -3.17
CA SER A 86 3.11 6.77 -2.49
C SER A 86 2.27 6.96 -1.23
N HIS A 87 0.98 6.63 -1.28
CA HIS A 87 0.09 6.72 -0.12
C HIS A 87 0.40 5.72 0.98
N ALA A 88 0.95 4.55 0.65
CA ALA A 88 1.31 3.54 1.63
C ALA A 88 2.62 3.84 2.39
N PHE A 89 3.47 4.70 1.84
CA PHE A 89 4.71 5.18 2.46
C PHE A 89 4.72 6.71 2.53
N PRO A 90 3.83 7.33 3.31
CA PRO A 90 3.78 8.79 3.40
C PRO A 90 5.12 9.31 3.94
N LEU A 91 5.78 10.16 3.16
CA LEU A 91 6.96 10.88 3.62
C LEU A 91 6.56 11.77 4.80
N LEU A 92 7.35 11.78 5.88
CA LEU A 92 7.14 12.62 7.07
C LEU A 92 7.37 14.12 6.79
N ALA A 93 7.13 14.60 5.58
CA ALA A 93 7.08 16.03 5.28
C ALA A 93 5.76 16.59 5.83
N GLU A 94 5.83 17.71 6.55
CA GLU A 94 4.71 18.35 7.24
C GLU A 94 3.41 18.24 6.43
N ALA A 95 2.49 17.43 6.94
CA ALA A 95 1.20 17.17 6.32
C ALA A 95 0.28 18.39 6.47
N ASN A 96 0.62 19.50 5.81
CA ASN A 96 -0.32 20.58 5.51
C ASN A 96 -1.21 20.20 4.32
N SER A 97 -1.61 18.93 4.24
CA SER A 97 -2.57 18.47 3.26
C SER A 97 -3.93 19.00 3.71
N THR A 98 -4.32 20.15 3.16
CA THR A 98 -5.65 20.73 3.34
C THR A 98 -6.64 19.70 2.82
N PHE A 99 -7.25 18.94 3.73
CA PHE A 99 -8.29 17.99 3.38
C PHE A 99 -9.47 18.80 2.86
N VAL A 100 -9.56 18.95 1.54
CA VAL A 100 -10.72 19.56 0.91
C VAL A 100 -11.79 18.48 0.92
N PRO A 101 -12.87 18.60 1.71
CA PRO A 101 -13.92 17.60 1.69
C PRO A 101 -14.49 17.55 0.27
N SER A 102 -14.31 16.41 -0.40
CA SER A 102 -14.91 16.19 -1.70
C SER A 102 -16.44 16.22 -1.53
N SER A 103 -17.13 16.95 -2.39
CA SER A 103 -18.61 17.02 -2.44
C SER A 103 -19.28 15.67 -2.79
N SER A 104 -18.52 14.58 -2.84
CA SER A 104 -18.99 13.26 -3.19
C SER A 104 -19.73 12.60 -2.03
N ALA A 105 -20.74 11.81 -2.35
CA ALA A 105 -21.36 10.91 -1.38
C ALA A 105 -20.29 10.00 -0.72
N PRO A 106 -20.46 9.62 0.56
CA PRO A 106 -19.56 8.69 1.22
C PRO A 106 -19.53 7.34 0.48
N PRO A 107 -18.38 6.64 0.46
CA PRO A 107 -18.26 5.36 -0.21
C PRO A 107 -19.19 4.33 0.44
N THR A 108 -19.85 3.49 -0.36
CA THR A 108 -20.76 2.42 0.10
C THR A 108 -20.04 1.17 0.57
N GLU A 109 -18.77 1.01 0.19
CA GLU A 109 -17.93 -0.12 0.55
C GLU A 109 -16.54 0.37 1.00
N LEU A 110 -15.97 -0.33 1.98
CA LEU A 110 -14.59 -0.20 2.44
C LEU A 110 -13.85 -1.50 2.14
N LEU A 111 -12.71 -1.40 1.44
CA LEU A 111 -11.83 -2.53 1.18
C LEU A 111 -10.69 -2.53 2.20
N SER A 112 -10.56 -3.63 2.94
CA SER A 112 -9.48 -3.87 3.90
C SER A 112 -8.58 -4.98 3.38
N ALA A 113 -7.44 -4.59 2.80
CA ALA A 113 -6.40 -5.50 2.33
C ALA A 113 -5.43 -5.78 3.48
N VAL A 114 -5.28 -7.04 3.90
CA VAL A 114 -4.49 -7.42 5.06
C VAL A 114 -3.54 -8.56 4.72
N ASP A 115 -2.25 -8.31 4.94
CA ASP A 115 -1.17 -9.28 4.81
C ASP A 115 -0.40 -9.39 6.13
N ILE A 116 -0.34 -10.59 6.70
CA ILE A 116 0.37 -10.86 7.96
C ILE A 116 1.59 -11.73 7.64
N HIS A 117 2.76 -11.24 8.04
CA HIS A 117 4.03 -11.92 7.87
C HIS A 117 4.62 -12.28 9.24
N HIS A 118 5.16 -13.48 9.36
CA HIS A 118 5.93 -13.91 10.52
C HIS A 118 7.31 -14.41 10.06
N ARG A 119 8.39 -13.75 10.53
CA ARG A 119 9.77 -14.05 10.13
C ARG A 119 9.99 -14.04 8.61
N GLY A 120 9.39 -13.07 7.93
CA GLY A 120 9.48 -12.91 6.47
C GLY A 120 8.64 -13.92 5.67
N GLN A 121 7.91 -14.84 6.31
CA GLN A 121 6.98 -15.75 5.65
C GLN A 121 5.55 -15.24 5.77
N LEU A 122 4.82 -15.21 4.66
CA LEU A 122 3.40 -14.86 4.64
C LEU A 122 2.60 -15.96 5.34
N ILE A 123 1.88 -15.60 6.39
CA ILE A 123 1.02 -16.54 7.14
C ILE A 123 -0.46 -16.33 6.89
N PHE A 124 -0.84 -15.13 6.42
CA PHE A 124 -2.23 -14.80 6.12
C PHE A 124 -2.29 -13.66 5.10
N THR A 125 -3.15 -13.79 4.11
CA THR A 125 -3.48 -12.72 3.16
C THR A 125 -4.98 -12.73 2.91
N LYS A 126 -5.64 -11.57 3.03
CA LYS A 126 -7.08 -11.44 2.77
C LYS A 126 -7.42 -10.05 2.30
N LEU A 127 -8.25 -9.98 1.27
CA LEU A 127 -9.02 -8.78 0.96
C LEU A 127 -10.40 -8.93 1.56
N HIS A 128 -10.75 -8.09 2.54
CA HIS A 128 -12.07 -8.07 3.15
C HIS A 128 -12.86 -6.86 2.65
N LYS A 129 -14.13 -7.09 2.27
CA LYS A 129 -15.05 -6.03 1.85
C LYS A 129 -16.05 -5.77 2.98
N THR A 130 -16.22 -4.49 3.30
CA THR A 130 -17.08 -4.03 4.39
C THR A 130 -18.11 -3.06 3.83
N GLU A 131 -19.40 -3.37 4.00
CA GLU A 131 -20.49 -2.47 3.61
C GLU A 131 -20.66 -1.34 4.63
N THR A 132 -20.45 -0.09 4.21
CA THR A 132 -20.43 1.09 5.10
C THR A 132 -21.83 1.64 5.40
N GLY A 133 -22.83 1.26 4.60
CA GLY A 133 -24.23 1.68 4.76
C GLY A 133 -24.96 1.02 5.92
N THR A 134 -24.38 -0.05 6.48
CA THR A 134 -24.99 -0.86 7.53
C THR A 134 -24.90 -0.22 8.91
N GLU A 135 -25.89 -0.49 9.76
CA GLU A 135 -25.91 -0.03 11.15
C GLU A 135 -24.78 -0.60 12.02
N TRP A 136 -24.13 -1.69 11.59
CA TRP A 136 -22.99 -2.24 12.31
C TRP A 136 -21.74 -1.38 12.08
N PHE A 137 -21.46 -0.98 10.84
CA PHE A 137 -20.29 -0.16 10.50
C PHE A 137 -20.38 1.23 11.13
N ARG A 138 -21.59 1.80 11.16
CA ARG A 138 -21.86 3.10 11.79
C ARG A 138 -21.64 3.11 13.31
N ARG A 139 -21.81 1.97 13.97
CA ARG A 139 -21.65 1.85 15.44
C ARG A 139 -20.25 1.42 15.86
N LEU A 140 -19.53 0.68 15.01
CA LEU A 140 -18.16 0.22 15.26
C LEU A 140 -17.30 0.49 14.02
N PRO A 141 -17.06 1.77 13.68
CA PRO A 141 -16.14 2.09 12.60
C PRO A 141 -14.77 1.49 12.94
N PHE A 142 -14.09 0.93 11.95
CA PHE A 142 -12.79 0.25 12.05
C PHE A 142 -12.76 -1.18 12.61
N ARG A 143 -13.89 -1.76 13.01
CA ARG A 143 -13.91 -3.20 13.33
C ARG A 143 -13.87 -4.02 12.04
N ILE A 144 -12.86 -4.86 11.89
CA ILE A 144 -12.71 -5.78 10.76
C ILE A 144 -12.65 -7.20 11.33
N ASP A 145 -13.70 -7.99 11.09
CA ASP A 145 -13.74 -9.39 11.48
C ASP A 145 -13.07 -10.24 10.37
N LEU A 146 -11.75 -10.41 10.45
CA LEU A 146 -10.94 -11.07 9.42
C LEU A 146 -11.10 -12.59 9.38
N LEU A 147 -11.37 -13.21 10.52
CA LEU A 147 -11.51 -14.66 10.67
C LEU A 147 -12.98 -15.04 10.69
N GLU A 148 -13.39 -15.94 9.82
CA GLU A 148 -14.72 -16.54 9.91
C GLU A 148 -14.68 -17.70 10.90
N HIS A 149 -15.84 -18.06 11.46
CA HIS A 149 -15.95 -19.16 12.43
C HIS A 149 -15.45 -20.52 11.87
N LYS A 150 -15.29 -20.64 10.55
CA LYS A 150 -14.72 -21.81 9.87
C LYS A 150 -13.19 -21.82 9.79
N ASP A 151 -12.55 -20.65 9.95
CA ASP A 151 -11.09 -20.50 9.90
C ASP A 151 -10.43 -20.75 11.26
N VAL A 152 -11.24 -20.86 12.32
CA VAL A 152 -10.77 -21.15 13.68
C VAL A 152 -10.59 -22.65 13.83
N VAL A 153 -9.34 -23.10 13.94
CA VAL A 153 -9.02 -24.48 14.31
C VAL A 153 -9.68 -24.77 15.67
N PRO A 154 -10.51 -25.83 15.79
CA PRO A 154 -11.05 -26.21 17.08
C PRO A 154 -9.90 -26.42 18.07
N PRO A 155 -9.99 -25.91 19.32
CA PRO A 155 -8.96 -26.18 20.31
C PRO A 155 -8.79 -27.69 20.40
N ARG A 156 -7.55 -28.19 20.23
CA ARG A 156 -7.25 -29.61 20.42
C ARG A 156 -7.77 -29.97 21.80
N SER A 157 -8.78 -30.83 21.85
CA SER A 157 -9.28 -31.42 23.09
C SER A 157 -8.16 -32.30 23.66
N THR A 158 -7.25 -31.67 24.40
CA THR A 158 -6.39 -32.37 25.34
C THR A 158 -7.26 -32.63 26.56
N THR A 159 -7.59 -33.90 26.71
CA THR A 159 -8.32 -34.43 27.85
C THR A 159 -7.56 -34.09 29.14
N GLN A 160 -8.25 -33.30 29.98
CA GLN A 160 -8.16 -33.17 31.43
C GLN A 160 -7.19 -32.15 32.11
N SER A 161 -7.88 -31.33 32.91
CA SER A 161 -7.51 -30.57 34.11
C SER A 161 -6.45 -29.49 34.03
N GLU A 162 -6.88 -28.28 33.63
CA GLU A 162 -6.73 -27.13 34.53
C GLU A 162 -7.72 -26.03 34.12
N THR A 163 -8.54 -25.57 35.05
CA THR A 163 -9.49 -24.48 34.85
C THR A 163 -8.76 -23.14 34.68
N PRO A 164 -8.81 -22.47 33.52
CA PRO A 164 -8.44 -21.06 33.46
C PRO A 164 -9.69 -20.25 33.80
N ARG A 165 -9.68 -19.66 35.00
CA ARG A 165 -10.70 -18.72 35.47
C ARG A 165 -10.62 -17.47 34.60
N VAL A 166 -11.46 -17.38 33.57
CA VAL A 166 -11.58 -16.18 32.73
C VAL A 166 -12.18 -15.06 33.60
N ARG A 167 -11.31 -14.15 34.06
CA ARG A 167 -11.76 -12.89 34.67
C ARG A 167 -12.21 -11.96 33.56
N ARG A 168 -13.53 -11.80 33.43
CA ARG A 168 -14.12 -10.67 32.71
C ARG A 168 -13.81 -9.39 33.48
N PHE A 169 -13.06 -8.49 32.88
CA PHE A 169 -13.05 -7.08 33.28
C PHE A 169 -13.96 -6.34 32.30
N SER A 170 -15.15 -5.98 32.80
CA SER A 170 -15.97 -4.93 32.23
C SER A 170 -15.62 -3.66 33.00
N LYS A 171 -15.23 -2.59 32.30
CA LYS A 171 -15.26 -1.24 32.87
C LYS A 171 -16.15 -0.38 31.98
N ALA A 172 -17.12 0.24 32.65
CA ALA A 172 -18.12 1.16 32.11
C ALA A 172 -17.48 2.45 31.59
#